data_AF-A0A3P7LBR1-F1
#
_entry.id   AF-A0A3P7LBR1-F1
#
_cell.length_a   1.000
_cell.length_b   1.000
_cell.length_c   1.000
_cell.angle_alpha   90.00
_cell.angle_beta   90.00
_cell.angle_gamma   90.00
#
_symmetry.space_group_name_H-M   'P 1'
#
loop_
_entity.id
_entity.type
_entity.pdbx_description
1 polymer ?
#
loop_
_entity_poly.entity_id
_entity_poly.type
_entity_poly.pdbx_seq_one_letter_code
_entity_poly.pdbx_strand_id
1 'polypeptide(L)'
;MGVDRTFNSDALKAHNLLRALHGCEPIYYDDSLAQQAQAYAEKLSTKQRLLKSHQGNYGENVAVRTGLDADRLSGRQPNRPSLRHLY
;
A
#
# COMPACT_ATOMS: atom_id res chain seq x y z
N MET A 1 5.16 1.25 15.53
CA MET A 1 5.56 -0.14 15.22
C MET A 1 6.67 -0.07 14.16
N GLY A 2 7.41 -1.15 13.91
CA GLY A 2 8.45 -1.17 12.86
C GLY A 2 7.87 -1.40 11.46
N VAL A 3 8.63 -1.05 10.42
CA VAL A 3 8.27 -1.32 9.03
C VAL A 3 8.24 -2.83 8.75
N ASP A 4 7.14 -3.35 8.19
CA ASP A 4 7.02 -4.76 7.81
C ASP A 4 7.68 -5.03 6.45
N ARG A 5 8.92 -5.56 6.48
CA ARG A 5 9.71 -5.84 5.27
C ARG A 5 9.09 -6.93 4.38
N THR A 6 8.37 -7.90 4.95
CA THR A 6 7.71 -8.94 4.17
C THR A 6 6.52 -8.35 3.41
N PHE A 7 5.69 -7.54 4.10
CA PHE A 7 4.60 -6.81 3.48
C PHE A 7 5.10 -5.91 2.34
N ASN A 8 6.16 -5.15 2.58
CA ASN A 8 6.73 -4.25 1.58
C ASN A 8 7.32 -5.01 0.38
N SER A 9 7.99 -6.14 0.61
CA SER A 9 8.53 -6.98 -0.47
C SER A 9 7.41 -7.53 -1.37
N ASP A 10 6.32 -8.02 -0.75
CA ASP A 10 5.16 -8.52 -1.48
C ASP A 10 4.48 -7.40 -2.29
N ALA A 11 4.32 -6.21 -1.71
CA ALA A 11 3.79 -5.04 -2.40
C ALA A 11 4.67 -4.61 -3.58
N LEU A 12 5.99 -4.57 -3.40
CA LEU A 12 6.94 -4.20 -4.45
C LEU A 12 6.89 -5.18 -5.63
N LYS A 13 6.86 -6.49 -5.34
CA LYS A 13 6.73 -7.54 -6.37
C LYS A 13 5.44 -7.38 -7.16
N ALA A 14 4.32 -7.15 -6.49
CA ALA A 14 3.02 -6.98 -7.14
C ALA A 14 3.00 -5.73 -8.04
N HIS A 15 3.58 -4.61 -7.60
CA HIS A 15 3.69 -3.40 -8.43
C HIS A 15 4.59 -3.62 -9.65
N ASN A 16 5.73 -4.27 -9.47
CA ASN A 16 6.66 -4.53 -10.58
C ASN A 16 6.07 -5.50 -11.62
N LEU A 17 5.24 -6.46 -11.20
CA LEU A 17 4.49 -7.31 -12.13
C LEU A 17 3.54 -6.46 -13.01
N LEU A 18 2.76 -5.57 -12.41
CA LEU A 18 1.86 -4.68 -13.14
C LEU A 18 2.63 -3.71 -14.05
N ARG A 19 3.73 -3.12 -13.58
CA ARG A 19 4.57 -2.24 -14.39
C ARG A 19 5.15 -2.95 -15.61
N ALA A 20 5.59 -4.19 -15.45
CA ALA A 20 6.07 -5.01 -16.56
C ALA A 20 4.97 -5.28 -17.61
N LEU A 21 3.74 -5.56 -17.18
CA LEU A 21 2.59 -5.71 -18.10
C LEU A 21 2.32 -4.44 -18.93
N HIS A 22 2.64 -3.27 -18.39
CA HIS A 22 2.50 -1.98 -19.05
C HIS A 22 3.81 -1.48 -19.71
N GLY A 23 4.86 -2.30 -19.79
CA GLY A 23 6.14 -1.93 -20.41
C GLY A 23 6.94 -0.86 -19.65
N CYS A 24 6.65 -0.66 -18.37
CA CYS A 24 7.32 0.31 -17.52
C CYS A 24 8.51 -0.32 -16.77
N GLU A 25 9.57 0.44 -16.53
CA GLU A 25 10.73 -0.01 -15.73
C GLU A 25 10.34 -0.38 -14.29
N PRO A 26 10.98 -1.37 -13.65
CA PRO A 26 10.68 -1.72 -12.27
C PRO A 26 11.04 -0.58 -11.30
N ILE A 27 10.30 -0.49 -10.20
CA ILE A 27 10.62 0.36 -9.06
C ILE A 27 11.37 -0.45 -7.99
N TYR A 28 12.11 0.26 -7.14
CA TYR A 28 12.95 -0.32 -6.09
C TYR A 28 12.46 0.09 -4.71
N TYR A 29 12.81 -0.72 -3.71
CA TYR A 29 12.52 -0.43 -2.32
C TYR A 29 13.35 0.75 -1.82
N ASP A 30 12.72 1.65 -1.07
CA ASP A 30 13.37 2.78 -0.41
C ASP A 30 12.99 2.75 1.08
N ASP A 31 14.00 2.61 1.95
CA ASP A 31 13.80 2.53 3.40
C ASP A 31 13.19 3.81 3.99
N SER A 32 13.54 4.99 3.46
CA SER A 32 13.03 6.27 3.93
C SER A 32 11.55 6.44 3.58
N LEU A 33 11.18 6.12 2.34
CA LEU A 33 9.78 6.14 1.90
C LEU A 33 8.93 5.13 2.69
N ALA A 34 9.46 3.95 2.95
CA ALA A 34 8.75 2.94 3.74
C ALA A 34 8.50 3.38 5.18
N GLN A 35 9.47 4.05 5.82
CA GLN A 35 9.30 4.62 7.16
C GLN A 35 8.25 5.75 7.17
N GLN A 36 8.29 6.63 6.18
CA GLN A 36 7.30 7.71 6.04
C GLN A 36 5.89 7.16 5.82
N ALA A 37 5.74 6.16 4.95
CA ALA A 37 4.47 5.49 4.69
C ALA A 37 3.92 4.80 5.94
N GLN A 38 4.76 4.11 6.72
CA GLN A 38 4.37 3.47 7.98
C GLN A 38 3.90 4.52 9.01
N ALA A 39 4.67 5.59 9.20
CA ALA A 39 4.29 6.67 10.12
C ALA A 39 2.96 7.33 9.70
N TYR A 40 2.73 7.46 8.40
CA TYR A 40 1.48 8.00 7.88
C TYR A 40 0.29 7.03 8.08
N ALA A 41 0.48 5.73 7.85
CA ALA A 41 -0.53 4.71 8.11
C ALA A 41 -0.93 4.67 9.60
N GLU A 42 0.04 4.79 10.51
CA GLU A 42 -0.22 4.92 11.95
C GLU A 42 -1.00 6.19 12.29
N LYS A 43 -0.70 7.31 11.62
CA LYS A 43 -1.48 8.55 11.77
C LYS A 43 -2.90 8.40 11.24
N LEU A 44 -3.11 7.71 10.14
CA LEU A 44 -4.43 7.50 9.55
C LEU A 44 -5.31 6.53 10.35
N SER A 45 -4.72 5.51 10.98
CA SER A 45 -5.48 4.55 11.79
C SER A 45 -6.24 5.25 12.93
N THR A 46 -5.66 6.33 13.49
CA THR A 46 -6.30 7.14 14.53
C THR A 46 -7.41 8.06 14.02
N LYS A 47 -7.43 8.37 12.72
CA LYS A 47 -8.34 9.38 12.13
C LYS A 47 -9.57 8.80 11.43
N GLN A 48 -9.60 7.48 11.19
CA GLN A 48 -10.67 6.77 10.45
C GLN A 48 -11.09 7.45 9.13
N ARG A 49 -10.18 8.19 8.49
CA ARG A 49 -10.42 8.92 7.25
C ARG A 49 -9.25 8.70 6.31
N LEU A 50 -9.53 8.42 5.04
CA LEU A 50 -8.53 8.43 3.97
C LEU A 50 -8.16 9.88 3.69
N LEU A 51 -7.05 10.34 4.26
CA LEU A 51 -6.47 11.63 3.95
C LEU A 51 -5.20 11.39 3.14
N LYS A 52 -4.87 12.33 2.25
CA LYS A 52 -3.55 12.38 1.65
C LYS A 52 -2.57 12.99 2.64
N SER A 53 -1.31 12.54 2.66
CA SER A 53 -0.33 13.11 3.59
C SER A 53 -0.06 14.59 3.31
N HIS A 54 -0.28 15.03 2.07
CA HIS A 54 0.10 16.35 1.56
C HIS A 54 1.59 16.66 1.79
N GLN A 55 2.42 15.64 2.04
CA GLN A 55 3.84 15.78 2.32
C GLN A 55 4.66 15.20 1.17
N GLY A 56 5.36 16.08 0.45
CA GLY A 56 6.40 15.71 -0.52
C GLY A 56 5.97 15.69 -2.00
N ASN A 57 6.96 15.56 -2.88
CA ASN A 57 6.81 15.49 -4.34
C ASN A 57 6.63 14.04 -4.85
N TYR A 58 6.12 13.13 -4.02
CA TYR A 58 5.96 11.71 -4.36
C TYR A 58 4.50 11.36 -4.63
N GLY A 59 4.25 10.39 -5.50
CA GLY A 59 2.92 9.82 -5.70
C GLY A 59 2.51 8.97 -4.49
N GLU A 60 1.27 9.13 -4.01
CA GLU A 60 0.75 8.45 -2.83
C GLU A 60 -0.49 7.61 -3.17
N ASN A 61 -0.45 6.32 -2.83
CA ASN A 61 -1.59 5.41 -2.86
C ASN A 61 -1.92 4.99 -1.42
N VAL A 62 -3.18 5.20 -1.00
CA VAL A 62 -3.65 4.82 0.34
C VAL A 62 -4.80 3.84 0.20
N ALA A 63 -4.74 2.74 0.95
CA ALA A 63 -5.80 1.74 1.03
C ALA A 63 -6.20 1.53 2.50
N VAL A 64 -7.51 1.44 2.75
CA VAL A 64 -8.07 1.08 4.07
C VAL A 64 -9.01 -0.10 3.87
N ARG A 65 -8.88 -1.10 4.73
CA ARG A 65 -9.84 -2.22 4.81
C ARG A 65 -10.53 -2.17 6.16
N THR A 66 -11.85 -2.11 6.14
CA THR A 66 -12.70 -2.25 7.33
C THR A 66 -13.36 -3.63 7.29
N GLY A 67 -13.33 -4.36 8.41
CA GLY A 67 -13.88 -5.71 8.51
C GLY A 67 -13.73 -6.28 9.92
N LEU A 68 -14.58 -7.25 10.28
CA LEU A 68 -14.56 -7.95 11.57
C LEU A 68 -13.40 -8.95 11.67
N ASP A 69 -12.88 -9.41 10.53
CA ASP A 69 -11.79 -10.37 10.47
C ASP A 69 -10.45 -9.66 10.59
N ALA A 70 -9.73 -9.95 11.69
CA ALA A 70 -8.39 -9.46 12.00
C ALA A 70 -7.29 -10.10 11.12
N ASP A 71 -7.64 -10.59 9.93
CA ASP A 71 -6.66 -11.12 9.01
C ASP A 71 -5.68 -9.98 8.64
N ARG A 72 -4.38 -10.25 8.68
CA ARG A 72 -3.38 -9.23 8.34
C ARG A 72 -3.50 -8.87 6.86
N LEU A 73 -3.44 -7.58 6.55
CA LEU A 73 -3.30 -7.14 5.16
C LEU A 73 -1.99 -7.71 4.60
N SER A 74 -2.06 -8.43 3.48
CA SER A 74 -0.87 -8.89 2.75
C SER A 74 -0.52 -7.87 1.67
N GLY A 75 0.77 -7.61 1.45
CA GLY A 75 1.24 -6.71 0.37
C GLY A 75 0.86 -7.17 -1.04
N ARG A 76 0.40 -8.43 -1.18
CA ARG A 76 -0.03 -9.06 -2.45
C ARG A 76 -1.35 -8.53 -3.01
N GLN A 77 -2.08 -7.70 -2.27
CA GLN A 77 -3.36 -7.14 -2.70
C GLN A 77 -3.26 -5.62 -2.84
N PRO A 78 -2.49 -5.09 -3.82
CA PRO A 78 -2.53 -3.67 -4.11
C PRO A 78 -3.90 -3.37 -4.74
N ASN A 79 -4.82 -2.80 -3.98
CA ASN A 79 -6.16 -2.40 -4.41
C ASN A 79 -6.91 -3.49 -5.20
N ARG A 80 -7.48 -4.47 -4.50
CA ARG A 80 -8.62 -5.19 -5.07
C ARG A 80 -9.81 -4.22 -4.96
N PRO A 81 -10.30 -3.58 -6.04
CA PRO A 81 -11.64 -3.04 -5.97
C PRO A 81 -12.52 -4.22 -5.61
N SER A 82 -13.45 -4.01 -4.70
CA SER A 82 -14.45 -4.99 -4.28
C SER A 82 -15.15 -5.59 -5.49
N LEU A 83 -14.59 -6.66 -6.06
CA LEU A 83 -15.26 -7.56 -6.99
C LEU A 83 -16.18 -8.45 -6.17
N ARG A 84 -17.22 -7.82 -5.62
CA ARG A 84 -18.51 -8.45 -5.43
C ARG A 84 -19.36 -7.97 -6.61
N HIS A 85 -19.67 -8.91 -7.50
CA HIS A 85 -20.68 -8.82 -8.56
C HIS A 85 -20.37 -7.83 -9.71
N LEU A 86 -19.95 -8.35 -10.85
CA LEU A 86 -20.81 -8.61 -12.01
C LEU A 86 -19.97 -9.01 -13.22
N TYR A 87 -20.62 -9.77 -14.10
CA TYR A 87 -20.28 -9.91 -15.51
C TYR A 87 -20.14 -8.55 -16.20
#